data_AF-A0A1E7GFA4-F1
#
_entry.id   AF-A0A1E7GFA4-F1
#
_cell.length_a   1.000
_cell.length_b   1.000
_cell.length_c   1.000
_cell.angle_alpha   90.00
_cell.angle_beta   90.00
_cell.angle_gamma   90.00
#
_symmetry.space_group_name_H-M   'P 1'
#
loop_
_entity.id
_entity.type
_entity.pdbx_description
1 polymer ?
#
loop_
_entity_poly.entity_id
_entity_poly.type
_entity_poly.pdbx_seq_one_letter_code
_entity_poly.pdbx_strand_id
1 'polypeptide(L)'
;MTTIEKALEEFLSEQKRLLKPRPYDEYEEVVSFFKWYLHGFAYVYLSEEDGKYYDELCDKKGYCEIFGTEYIRSTGMRFFLGDFITRKGPCSKTFMKTVGRVMPELINWLHEKGYTEDEESNKINVFIKEFKDDL
;
A
#
# COMPACT_ATOMS: atom_id res chain seq x y z
N MET A 1 8.75 -14.38 -5.68
CA MET A 1 7.94 -13.25 -5.21
C MET A 1 8.81 -12.30 -4.43
N THR A 2 8.61 -11.00 -4.63
CA THR A 2 9.31 -9.95 -3.87
C THR A 2 8.46 -9.61 -2.65
N THR A 3 9.08 -9.44 -1.48
CA THR A 3 8.35 -9.02 -0.26
C THR A 3 7.80 -7.61 -0.45
N ILE A 4 6.69 -7.28 0.19
CA ILE A 4 6.13 -5.91 0.15
C ILE A 4 7.20 -4.88 0.56
N GLU A 5 7.99 -5.16 1.61
CA GLU A 5 9.07 -4.28 2.07
C GLU A 5 10.01 -3.88 0.93
N LYS A 6 10.63 -4.89 0.29
CA LYS A 6 11.52 -4.69 -0.86
C LYS A 6 10.85 -3.96 -2.02
N ALA A 7 9.58 -4.25 -2.31
CA ALA A 7 8.86 -3.56 -3.38
C ALA A 7 8.66 -2.07 -3.08
N LEU A 8 8.31 -1.73 -1.83
CA LEU A 8 8.15 -0.35 -1.39
C LEU A 8 9.48 0.41 -1.38
N GLU A 9 10.56 -0.24 -0.91
CA GLU A 9 11.92 0.32 -0.96
C GLU A 9 12.38 0.57 -2.41
N GLU A 10 12.15 -0.39 -3.30
CA GLU A 10 12.49 -0.27 -4.72
C GLU A 10 11.69 0.88 -5.35
N PHE A 11 10.37 0.92 -5.15
CA PHE A 11 9.51 2.00 -5.62
C PHE A 11 10.01 3.38 -5.15
N LEU A 12 10.23 3.57 -3.85
CA LEU A 12 10.72 4.84 -3.32
C LEU A 12 12.09 5.21 -3.87
N SER A 13 13.01 4.24 -3.99
CA SER A 13 14.32 4.47 -4.61
C SER A 13 14.22 4.93 -6.07
N GLU A 14 13.30 4.37 -6.85
CA GLU A 14 13.03 4.84 -8.21
C GLU A 14 12.45 6.25 -8.23
N GLN A 15 11.44 6.52 -7.40
CA GLN A 15 10.83 7.86 -7.30
C GLN A 15 11.83 8.93 -6.86
N LYS A 16 12.75 8.60 -5.94
CA LYS A 16 13.81 9.53 -5.50
C LYS A 16 14.73 10.00 -6.63
N ARG A 17 14.96 9.16 -7.64
CA ARG A 17 15.79 9.49 -8.81
C ARG A 17 15.07 10.38 -9.81
N LEU A 18 13.74 10.29 -9.86
CA LEU A 18 12.90 10.98 -10.84
C LEU A 18 12.35 12.31 -10.30
N LEU A 19 12.03 12.36 -9.02
CA LEU A 19 11.32 13.47 -8.40
C LEU A 19 12.27 14.50 -7.77
N LYS A 20 11.77 15.74 -7.64
CA LYS A 20 12.39 16.76 -6.80
C LYS A 20 12.19 16.40 -5.31
N PRO A 21 13.00 16.96 -4.37
CA PRO A 21 12.93 16.61 -2.94
C PRO A 21 11.53 16.74 -2.32
N ARG A 22 10.86 17.89 -2.48
CA ARG A 22 9.53 18.11 -1.87
C ARG A 22 8.47 17.09 -2.33
N PRO A 23 8.29 16.83 -3.64
CA PRO A 23 7.42 15.74 -4.08
C PRO A 23 7.83 14.38 -3.56
N TYR A 24 9.12 14.11 -3.36
CA TYR A 24 9.58 12.82 -2.83
C TYR A 24 9.22 12.63 -1.34
N ASP A 25 9.34 13.66 -0.51
CA ASP A 25 8.97 13.59 0.92
C ASP A 25 7.49 13.20 1.08
N GLU A 26 6.62 13.71 0.20
CA GLU A 26 5.20 13.37 0.14
C GLU A 26 4.96 11.88 -0.21
N TYR A 27 5.83 11.26 -1.01
CA TYR A 27 5.74 9.83 -1.33
C TYR A 27 6.20 8.99 -0.16
N GLU A 28 7.32 9.36 0.48
CA GLU A 28 7.80 8.68 1.68
C GLU A 28 6.74 8.71 2.79
N GLU A 29 6.06 9.84 2.98
CA GLU A 29 5.00 9.98 3.98
C GLU A 29 3.82 9.02 3.70
N VAL A 30 3.32 9.00 2.45
CA VAL A 30 2.19 8.12 2.08
C VAL A 30 2.59 6.65 2.15
N VAL A 31 3.77 6.27 1.64
CA VAL A 31 4.23 4.88 1.66
C VAL A 31 4.48 4.42 3.09
N SER A 32 5.03 5.28 3.96
CA SER A 32 5.21 4.97 5.38
C SER A 32 3.87 4.76 6.08
N PHE A 33 2.88 5.61 5.81
CA PHE A 33 1.53 5.45 6.36
C PHE A 33 0.85 4.17 5.85
N PHE A 34 1.03 3.84 4.57
CA PHE A 34 0.51 2.61 3.98
C PHE A 34 1.17 1.37 4.59
N LYS A 35 2.49 1.39 4.80
CA LYS A 35 3.21 0.32 5.51
C LYS A 35 2.70 0.15 6.94
N TRP A 36 2.44 1.25 7.65
CA TRP A 36 1.85 1.21 8.98
C TRP A 36 0.45 0.57 8.98
N TYR A 37 -0.38 0.93 8.00
CA TYR A 37 -1.68 0.28 7.77
C TYR A 37 -1.51 -1.24 7.58
N LEU A 38 -0.64 -1.67 6.66
CA LEU A 38 -0.46 -3.08 6.37
C LEU A 38 -0.01 -3.86 7.62
N HIS A 39 0.97 -3.34 8.33
CA HIS A 39 1.47 -3.94 9.56
C HIS A 39 0.40 -4.09 10.64
N GLY A 40 -0.43 -3.06 10.84
CA GLY A 40 -1.41 -3.04 11.93
C GLY A 40 -2.75 -3.69 11.60
N PHE A 41 -3.10 -3.86 10.32
CA PHE A 41 -4.48 -4.14 9.94
C PHE A 41 -4.63 -5.12 8.77
N ALA A 42 -3.63 -5.36 7.92
CA ALA A 42 -3.83 -6.24 6.76
C ALA A 42 -4.01 -7.71 7.15
N TYR A 43 -3.49 -8.13 8.30
CA TYR A 43 -3.60 -9.51 8.79
C TYR A 43 -5.05 -9.99 8.93
N VAL A 44 -6.03 -9.08 9.11
CA VAL A 44 -7.45 -9.43 9.26
C VAL A 44 -8.06 -10.01 7.97
N TYR A 45 -7.39 -9.85 6.84
CA TYR A 45 -7.81 -10.36 5.53
C TYR A 45 -7.08 -11.63 5.10
N LEU A 46 -6.23 -12.17 5.97
CA LEU A 46 -5.52 -13.43 5.71
C LEU A 46 -6.48 -14.62 5.73
N SER A 47 -6.12 -15.66 5.00
CA SER A 47 -6.74 -16.97 5.18
C SER A 47 -6.38 -17.54 6.56
N GLU A 48 -7.06 -18.59 7.01
CA GLU A 48 -6.70 -19.25 8.28
C GLU A 48 -5.26 -19.80 8.25
N GLU A 49 -4.82 -20.32 7.10
CA GLU A 49 -3.47 -20.85 6.92
C GLU A 49 -2.42 -19.72 6.96
N ASP A 50 -2.63 -18.66 6.20
CA ASP A 50 -1.74 -17.49 6.21
C ASP A 50 -1.72 -16.80 7.58
N GLY A 51 -2.85 -16.79 8.29
CA GLY A 51 -2.97 -16.24 9.64
C GLY A 51 -2.10 -17.00 10.64
N LYS A 52 -2.12 -18.34 10.61
CA LYS A 52 -1.22 -19.17 11.43
C LYS A 52 0.25 -18.90 11.10
N TYR A 53 0.57 -18.81 9.82
CA TYR A 53 1.93 -18.47 9.37
C TYR A 53 2.37 -17.09 9.86
N TYR A 54 1.47 -16.11 9.85
CA TYR A 54 1.74 -14.77 10.39
C TYR A 54 1.96 -14.81 11.90
N ASP A 55 1.13 -15.52 12.66
CA ASP A 55 1.23 -15.63 14.13
C ASP A 55 2.57 -16.23 14.58
N GLU A 56 3.17 -17.13 13.80
CA GLU A 56 4.50 -17.70 14.08
C GLU A 56 5.66 -16.70 13.91
N LEU A 57 5.47 -15.64 13.12
CA LEU A 57 6.54 -14.76 12.66
C LEU A 57 6.38 -13.31 13.12
N CYS A 58 5.17 -12.87 13.48
CA CYS A 58 4.84 -11.47 13.71
C CYS A 58 5.59 -10.84 14.90
N ASP A 59 6.06 -11.65 15.85
CA ASP A 59 6.92 -11.20 16.96
C ASP A 59 8.32 -10.71 16.51
N LYS A 60 8.77 -11.13 15.32
CA LYS A 60 10.13 -10.87 14.82
C LYS A 60 10.18 -10.04 13.54
N LYS A 61 9.09 -10.03 12.77
CA LYS A 61 9.01 -9.41 11.46
C LYS A 61 7.67 -8.74 11.27
N GLY A 62 7.66 -7.61 10.57
CA GLY A 62 6.41 -6.98 10.16
C GLY A 62 5.73 -7.69 9.00
N TYR A 63 4.43 -7.45 8.84
CA TYR A 63 3.63 -7.96 7.71
C TYR A 63 4.34 -7.79 6.35
N CYS A 64 4.90 -6.60 6.08
CA CYS A 64 5.56 -6.31 4.82
C CYS A 64 6.86 -7.09 4.59
N GLU A 65 7.50 -7.60 5.65
CA GLU A 65 8.69 -8.44 5.59
C GLU A 65 8.36 -9.93 5.48
N ILE A 66 7.16 -10.32 5.93
CA ILE A 66 6.66 -11.70 5.91
C ILE A 66 6.05 -12.03 4.55
N PHE A 67 5.23 -11.12 4.02
CA PHE A 67 4.40 -11.38 2.85
C PHE A 67 4.91 -10.72 1.57
N GLY A 68 4.63 -11.37 0.44
CA GLY A 68 4.87 -10.85 -0.90
C GLY A 68 3.82 -9.84 -1.36
N THR A 69 4.08 -9.19 -2.48
CA THR A 69 3.21 -8.16 -3.08
C THR A 69 1.81 -8.67 -3.45
N GLU A 70 1.63 -9.97 -3.64
CA GLU A 70 0.33 -10.64 -3.81
C GLU A 70 -0.61 -10.47 -2.61
N TYR A 71 -0.07 -10.12 -1.44
CA TYR A 71 -0.86 -9.83 -0.25
C TYR A 71 -1.30 -8.36 -0.16
N ILE A 72 -0.94 -7.50 -1.13
CA ILE A 72 -1.57 -6.19 -1.34
C ILE A 72 -2.88 -6.42 -2.10
N ARG A 73 -3.87 -6.94 -1.39
CA ARG A 73 -5.15 -7.35 -1.99
C ARG A 73 -6.15 -6.21 -2.01
N SER A 74 -6.98 -6.22 -3.04
CA SER A 74 -8.13 -5.35 -3.28
C SER A 74 -9.07 -5.24 -2.07
N THR A 75 -9.28 -6.33 -1.33
CA THR A 75 -10.09 -6.33 -0.09
C THR A 75 -9.50 -5.43 1.00
N GLY A 76 -8.20 -5.52 1.24
CA GLY A 76 -7.48 -4.62 2.16
C GLY A 76 -7.44 -3.19 1.64
N MET A 77 -7.13 -3.03 0.34
CA MET A 77 -7.08 -1.70 -0.30
C MET A 77 -8.41 -0.95 -0.23
N ARG A 78 -9.55 -1.64 -0.37
CA ARG A 78 -10.88 -1.06 -0.21
C ARG A 78 -11.07 -0.47 1.19
N PHE A 79 -10.63 -1.18 2.22
CA PHE A 79 -10.73 -0.70 3.59
C PHE A 79 -9.74 0.44 3.87
N PHE A 80 -8.51 0.34 3.35
CA PHE A 80 -7.50 1.39 3.47
C PHE A 80 -8.03 2.73 2.95
N LEU A 81 -8.48 2.73 1.69
CA LEU A 81 -8.92 3.93 0.99
C LEU A 81 -10.28 4.45 1.48
N GLY A 82 -11.23 3.55 1.77
CA GLY A 82 -12.59 3.94 2.14
C GLY A 82 -12.76 4.35 3.61
N ASP A 83 -12.03 3.73 4.53
CA ASP A 83 -12.34 3.85 5.97
C ASP A 83 -11.11 4.15 6.83
N PHE A 84 -9.98 3.52 6.53
CA PHE A 84 -8.80 3.64 7.38
C PHE A 84 -8.18 5.03 7.31
N ILE A 85 -7.91 5.55 6.11
CA ILE A 85 -7.25 6.84 5.93
C ILE A 85 -8.09 7.97 6.52
N THR A 86 -9.42 7.92 6.37
CA THR A 86 -10.33 8.95 6.91
C THR A 86 -10.41 8.92 8.43
N ARG A 87 -10.28 7.74 9.07
CA ARG A 87 -10.37 7.60 10.53
C ARG A 87 -9.03 7.67 11.27
N LYS A 88 -7.94 7.26 10.63
CA LYS A 88 -6.62 7.07 11.25
C LYS A 88 -5.49 7.82 10.54
N GLY A 89 -5.74 8.36 9.36
CA GLY A 89 -4.76 9.15 8.63
C GLY A 89 -4.68 10.60 9.08
N PRO A 90 -3.66 11.34 8.63
CA PRO A 90 -3.63 12.79 8.76
C PRO A 90 -4.90 13.41 8.18
N CYS A 91 -5.70 14.10 9.00
CA CYS A 91 -6.98 14.70 8.59
C CYS A 91 -6.85 15.92 7.65
N SER A 92 -5.74 16.07 6.93
CA SER A 92 -5.50 17.20 6.05
C SER A 92 -5.94 16.87 4.62
N LYS A 93 -6.65 17.80 3.98
CA LYS A 93 -7.02 17.68 2.55
C LYS A 93 -5.79 17.50 1.65
N THR A 94 -4.66 18.09 2.04
CA THR A 94 -3.39 17.94 1.32
C THR A 94 -2.92 16.49 1.33
N PHE A 95 -2.87 15.85 2.49
CA PHE A 95 -2.47 14.44 2.59
C PHE A 95 -3.39 13.52 1.78
N MET A 96 -4.70 13.72 1.85
CA MET A 96 -5.66 12.94 1.06
C MET A 96 -5.40 13.04 -0.45
N LYS A 97 -5.13 14.27 -0.93
CA LYS A 97 -4.76 14.49 -2.34
C LYS A 97 -3.43 13.82 -2.69
N THR A 98 -2.47 13.82 -1.78
CA THR A 98 -1.20 13.10 -1.95
C THR A 98 -1.43 11.60 -2.06
N VAL A 99 -2.26 11.00 -1.20
CA VAL A 99 -2.66 9.58 -1.29
C VAL A 99 -3.27 9.29 -2.67
N GLY A 100 -4.20 10.13 -3.13
CA GLY A 100 -4.87 9.98 -4.43
C GLY A 100 -3.94 10.13 -5.65
N ARG A 101 -2.71 10.65 -5.45
CA ARG A 101 -1.64 10.71 -6.45
C ARG A 101 -0.67 9.54 -6.34
N VAL A 102 -0.19 9.24 -5.13
CA VAL A 102 0.86 8.25 -4.87
C VAL A 102 0.36 6.82 -5.03
N MET A 103 -0.84 6.50 -4.52
CA MET A 103 -1.37 5.15 -4.58
C MET A 103 -1.55 4.60 -6.00
N PRO A 104 -2.13 5.33 -6.99
CA PRO A 104 -2.23 4.80 -8.35
C PRO A 104 -0.85 4.59 -8.98
N GLU A 105 0.13 5.45 -8.69
CA GLU A 105 1.49 5.28 -9.19
C GLU A 105 2.16 4.04 -8.61
N LEU A 106 2.00 3.79 -7.31
CA LEU A 106 2.49 2.57 -6.66
C LEU A 106 1.86 1.31 -7.28
N ILE A 107 0.53 1.28 -7.42
CA ILE A 107 -0.18 0.10 -7.92
C ILE A 107 0.15 -0.17 -9.40
N ASN A 108 0.20 0.87 -10.22
CA ASN A 108 0.62 0.73 -11.62
C ASN A 108 2.08 0.28 -11.72
N TRP A 109 2.98 0.81 -10.88
CA TRP A 109 4.37 0.38 -10.86
C TRP A 109 4.52 -1.09 -10.44
N LEU A 110 3.78 -1.55 -9.44
CA LEU A 110 3.75 -2.97 -9.05
C LEU A 110 3.27 -3.86 -10.20
N HIS A 111 2.24 -3.41 -10.92
CA HIS A 111 1.72 -4.11 -12.09
C HIS A 111 2.73 -4.17 -13.24
N GLU A 112 3.37 -3.04 -13.59
CA GLU A 112 4.41 -2.96 -14.63
C GLU A 112 5.62 -3.85 -14.33
N LYS A 113 5.98 -4.01 -13.05
CA LYS A 113 7.05 -4.92 -12.59
C LYS A 113 6.63 -6.40 -12.57
N GLY A 114 5.36 -6.71 -12.84
CA GLY A 114 4.81 -8.05 -12.73
C GLY A 114 4.67 -8.55 -11.28
N TYR A 115 4.63 -7.63 -10.31
CA TYR A 115 4.49 -7.93 -8.88
C TYR A 115 3.02 -8.04 -8.45
N THR A 116 2.08 -7.65 -9.30
CA THR A 116 0.63 -7.76 -9.08
C THR A 116 -0.05 -8.13 -10.39
N GLU A 117 -1.06 -9.00 -10.30
CA GLU A 117 -1.85 -9.44 -11.47
C GLU A 117 -2.77 -8.34 -12.00
N ASP A 118 -3.06 -8.37 -13.31
CA ASP A 118 -3.94 -7.42 -14.00
C ASP A 118 -5.29 -7.26 -13.29
N GLU A 119 -5.93 -8.37 -12.90
CA GLU A 119 -7.24 -8.34 -12.26
C GLU A 119 -7.20 -7.61 -10.91
N GLU A 120 -6.18 -7.88 -10.11
CA GLU A 120 -6.06 -7.30 -8.78
C GLU A 120 -5.69 -5.82 -8.85
N SER A 121 -4.75 -5.46 -9.74
CA SER A 121 -4.39 -4.07 -10.04
C SER A 121 -5.60 -3.26 -10.50
N ASN A 122 -6.41 -3.82 -11.41
CA ASN A 122 -7.62 -3.17 -11.91
C ASN A 122 -8.65 -2.92 -10.80
N LYS A 123 -8.91 -3.91 -9.93
CA LYS A 123 -9.83 -3.74 -8.79
C LYS A 123 -9.36 -2.63 -7.86
N ILE A 124 -8.08 -2.60 -7.53
CA ILE A 124 -7.51 -1.58 -6.65
C ILE A 124 -7.64 -0.19 -7.29
N ASN A 125 -7.36 -0.08 -8.59
CA ASN A 125 -7.50 1.18 -9.32
C ASN A 125 -8.94 1.71 -9.36
N VAL A 126 -9.97 0.84 -9.35
CA VAL A 126 -11.37 1.26 -9.17
C VAL A 126 -11.56 1.94 -7.81
N PHE A 127 -11.07 1.35 -6.72
CA PHE A 127 -11.19 1.94 -5.38
C PHE A 127 -10.42 3.24 -5.24
N ILE A 128 -9.25 3.37 -5.89
CA ILE A 128 -8.49 4.61 -5.93
C ILE A 128 -9.28 5.71 -6.67
N LYS A 129 -9.97 5.35 -7.76
CA LYS A 129 -10.82 6.30 -8.47
C LYS A 129 -11.96 6.79 -7.60
N GLU A 130 -12.70 5.88 -6.95
CA GLU A 130 -13.77 6.23 -6.01
C GLU A 130 -13.26 7.15 -4.91
N PHE A 131 -12.13 6.80 -4.28
CA PHE A 131 -11.49 7.63 -3.27
C PHE A 131 -11.19 9.05 -3.75
N LYS A 132 -10.71 9.21 -4.98
CA LYS A 132 -10.39 10.52 -5.56
C LYS A 132 -11.63 11.35 -5.87
N ASP A 133 -12.73 10.72 -6.28
CA ASP A 133 -13.99 11.40 -6.59
C ASP A 133 -14.63 12.02 -5.31
N ASP A 134 -14.25 11.54 -4.13
CA ASP A 134 -14.70 12.02 -2.82
C ASP A 134 -13.85 13.17 -2.20
N LEU A 135 -12.75 13.62 -2.85
CA LEU A 135 -11.79 14.62 -2.31
C LEU A 135 -12.08 16.09 -2.68
#